data_AF-A0A817LWY0-F1
#
_entry.id   AF-A0A817LWY0-F1
#
_cell.length_a   1.000
_cell.length_b   1.000
_cell.length_c   1.000
_cell.angle_alpha   90.00
_cell.angle_beta   90.00
_cell.angle_gamma   90.00
#
_symmetry.space_group_name_H-M   'P 1'
#
loop_
_entity.id
_entity.type
_entity.pdbx_description
1 polymer ?
#
loop_
_entity_poly.entity_id
_entity_poly.type
_entity_poly.pdbx_seq_one_letter_code
_entity_poly.pdbx_strand_id
1 'polypeptide(L)'
;MGARSSRKQYNQWDMNRLSQATGLDPDQISEIYQEFRNEAGRDGQLTQKEFTKLYSRFPGSQSQDSRYMQAQIPRIFRTFDRDGTGKLSFEEFLSAVVMMKQDM
;
A
#
# COMPACT_ATOMS: atom_id res chain seq x y z
N MET A 1 -4.28 -14.45 -27.03
CA MET A 1 -4.67 -14.85 -25.66
C MET A 1 -4.05 -13.83 -24.70
N GLY A 2 -4.71 -12.85 -24.11
CA GLY A 2 -6.10 -12.76 -23.65
C GLY A 2 -6.17 -12.82 -22.12
N ALA A 3 -5.39 -12.03 -21.39
CA ALA A 3 -5.54 -11.86 -19.94
C ALA A 3 -5.38 -10.38 -19.59
N ARG A 4 -6.45 -9.61 -19.79
CA ARG A 4 -6.58 -8.27 -19.23
C ARG A 4 -6.79 -8.44 -17.74
N SER A 5 -5.70 -8.41 -16.96
CA SER A 5 -5.84 -8.20 -15.51
C SER A 5 -6.41 -6.80 -15.34
N SER A 6 -7.71 -6.72 -15.06
CA SER A 6 -8.42 -5.46 -14.92
C SER A 6 -7.84 -4.71 -13.72
N ARG A 7 -6.94 -3.75 -13.96
CA ARG A 7 -6.53 -2.78 -12.94
C ARG A 7 -7.80 -2.18 -12.35
N LYS A 8 -8.09 -2.50 -11.08
CA LYS A 8 -9.20 -1.93 -10.33
C LYS A 8 -9.04 -0.41 -10.40
N GLN A 9 -9.95 0.24 -11.12
CA GLN A 9 -10.01 1.70 -11.20
C GLN A 9 -10.88 2.16 -10.05
N TYR A 10 -10.29 2.90 -9.13
CA TYR A 10 -11.02 3.51 -8.02
C TYR A 10 -11.70 4.76 -8.56
N ASN A 11 -13.03 4.81 -8.48
CA ASN A 11 -13.82 5.96 -8.88
C ASN A 11 -13.97 6.94 -7.69
N GLN A 12 -14.67 8.05 -7.91
CA GLN A 12 -14.84 9.08 -6.88
C GLN A 12 -15.61 8.59 -5.65
N TRP A 13 -16.52 7.62 -5.80
CA TRP A 13 -17.22 6.99 -4.67
C TRP A 13 -16.28 6.10 -3.86
N ASP A 14 -15.41 5.33 -4.52
CA ASP A 14 -14.41 4.53 -3.83
C ASP A 14 -13.42 5.41 -3.07
N MET A 15 -12.97 6.53 -3.67
CA MET A 15 -12.08 7.48 -2.99
C MET A 15 -12.74 8.08 -1.75
N ASN A 16 -14.01 8.47 -1.83
CA ASN A 16 -14.75 8.98 -0.67
C ASN A 16 -14.92 7.91 0.42
N ARG A 17 -15.21 6.66 0.04
CA ARG A 17 -15.31 5.55 0.98
C ARG A 17 -13.97 5.28 1.69
N LEU A 18 -12.87 5.28 0.93
CA LEU A 18 -11.53 5.11 1.48
C LEU A 18 -11.14 6.29 2.37
N SER A 19 -11.51 7.51 2.00
CA SER A 19 -11.34 8.71 2.82
C SER A 19 -12.04 8.57 4.16
N GLN A 20 -13.30 8.14 4.18
CA GLN A 20 -14.04 7.90 5.42
C GLN A 20 -13.43 6.77 6.26
N ALA A 21 -12.87 5.73 5.64
CA ALA A 21 -12.27 4.61 6.34
C ALA A 21 -10.88 4.92 6.93
N THR A 22 -10.14 5.83 6.31
CA THR A 22 -8.72 6.09 6.62
C THR A 22 -8.47 7.45 7.25
N GLY A 23 -9.44 8.36 7.18
CA GLY A 23 -9.29 9.76 7.59
C GLY A 23 -8.41 10.60 6.65
N LEU A 24 -7.98 10.05 5.50
CA LEU A 24 -7.18 10.77 4.51
C LEU A 24 -8.07 11.52 3.52
N ASP A 25 -7.57 12.62 2.98
CA ASP A 25 -8.25 13.32 1.89
C ASP A 25 -8.26 12.49 0.60
N PRO A 26 -9.32 12.58 -0.23
CA PRO A 26 -9.39 11.89 -1.52
C PRO A 26 -8.17 12.17 -2.43
N ASP A 27 -7.63 13.39 -2.38
CA ASP A 27 -6.41 13.76 -3.12
C ASP A 27 -5.19 12.99 -2.63
N GLN A 28 -5.00 12.85 -1.31
CA GLN A 28 -3.89 12.05 -0.75
C GLN A 28 -4.02 10.58 -1.12
N ILE A 29 -5.25 10.04 -1.10
CA ILE A 29 -5.51 8.65 -1.51
C ILE A 29 -5.19 8.47 -3.00
N SER A 30 -5.50 9.46 -3.83
CA SER A 30 -5.16 9.46 -5.25
C SER A 30 -3.64 9.45 -5.46
N GLU A 31 -2.88 10.26 -4.73
CA GLU A 31 -1.41 10.27 -4.77
C GLU A 31 -0.84 8.91 -4.34
N ILE A 32 -1.30 8.37 -3.21
CA ILE A 32 -0.90 7.05 -2.71
C ILE A 32 -1.25 5.95 -3.73
N TYR A 33 -2.42 6.05 -4.39
CA TYR A 33 -2.83 5.11 -5.44
C TYR A 33 -1.93 5.18 -6.67
N GLN A 34 -1.49 6.38 -7.06
CA GLN A 34 -0.55 6.55 -8.18
C GLN A 34 0.80 5.92 -7.85
N GLU A 35 1.33 6.16 -6.64
CA GLU A 35 2.57 5.54 -6.18
C GLU A 35 2.44 4.02 -6.10
N PHE A 36 1.35 3.52 -5.50
CA PHE A 36 1.03 2.10 -5.47
C PHE A 36 1.01 1.51 -6.88
N ARG A 37 0.31 2.14 -7.84
CA ARG A 37 0.20 1.65 -9.21
C ARG A 37 1.56 1.60 -9.93
N ASN A 38 2.47 2.51 -9.58
CA ASN A 38 3.79 2.56 -10.19
C ASN A 38 4.69 1.40 -9.76
N GLU A 39 4.53 0.90 -8.52
CA GLU A 39 5.29 -0.23 -8.01
C GLU A 39 4.52 -1.56 -8.09
N ALA A 40 3.19 -1.54 -8.17
CA ALA A 40 2.37 -2.74 -8.27
C ALA A 40 2.57 -3.46 -9.61
N GLY A 41 2.58 -4.79 -9.53
CA GLY A 41 2.73 -5.66 -10.68
C GLY A 41 1.59 -5.56 -11.69
N ARG A 42 1.66 -6.36 -12.75
CA ARG A 42 0.61 -6.45 -13.79
C ARG A 42 -0.75 -6.86 -13.25
N ASP A 43 -0.77 -7.52 -12.10
CA ASP A 43 -1.95 -7.94 -11.36
C ASP A 43 -2.54 -6.86 -10.45
N GLY A 44 -1.88 -5.70 -10.31
CA GLY A 44 -2.38 -4.59 -9.51
C GLY A 44 -2.28 -4.83 -8.00
N GLN A 45 -1.34 -5.68 -7.59
CA GLN A 45 -1.02 -5.99 -6.20
C GLN A 45 0.47 -5.78 -5.97
N LEU A 46 0.85 -5.48 -4.73
CA LEU A 46 2.25 -5.34 -4.33
C LEU A 46 2.75 -6.64 -3.73
N THR A 47 3.83 -7.16 -4.30
CA THR A 47 4.64 -8.18 -3.63
C THR A 47 5.40 -7.58 -2.46
N GLN A 48 5.88 -8.43 -1.55
CA GLN A 48 6.70 -8.00 -0.42
C GLN A 48 7.90 -7.14 -0.84
N LYS A 49 8.52 -7.45 -1.99
CA LYS A 49 9.66 -6.68 -2.53
C LYS A 49 9.24 -5.28 -2.98
N GLU A 50 8.13 -5.18 -3.71
CA GLU A 50 7.60 -3.90 -4.18
C GLU A 50 7.14 -3.03 -3.01
N PHE A 51 6.46 -3.64 -2.02
CA PHE A 51 6.09 -2.97 -0.78
C PHE A 51 7.32 -2.42 -0.02
N THR A 52 8.39 -3.22 0.14
CA THR A 52 9.64 -2.77 0.77
C THR A 52 10.21 -1.52 0.08
N LYS A 53 10.23 -1.54 -1.25
CA LYS A 53 10.78 -0.44 -2.06
C LYS A 53 9.92 0.81 -1.97
N LEU A 54 8.61 0.66 -2.08
CA LEU A 54 7.66 1.75 -1.92
C LEU A 54 7.73 2.35 -0.51
N TYR A 55 7.76 1.51 0.53
CA TYR A 55 7.86 1.93 1.92
C TYR A 55 9.13 2.76 2.20
N SER A 56 10.25 2.39 1.58
CA SER A 56 11.51 3.14 1.71
C SER A 56 11.49 4.56 1.12
N ARG A 57 10.45 4.90 0.33
CA ARG A 57 10.27 6.23 -0.27
C ARG A 57 9.38 7.13 0.56
N PHE A 58 8.60 6.59 1.51
CA PHE A 58 7.73 7.42 2.34
C PHE A 58 8.54 8.18 3.40
N PRO A 59 8.30 9.49 3.56
CA PRO A 59 8.97 10.30 4.57
C PRO A 59 8.64 9.75 5.97
N GLY A 60 9.67 9.48 6.77
CA GLY A 60 9.56 8.82 8.08
C GLY A 60 10.15 7.41 8.13
N SER A 61 10.37 6.74 7.00
CA SER A 61 10.99 5.41 6.94
C SER A 61 12.51 5.42 7.24
N GLN A 62 13.11 6.61 7.36
CA GLN A 62 14.56 6.80 7.55
C GLN A 62 14.96 7.05 9.01
N SER A 63 13.98 7.24 9.91
CA SER A 63 14.20 7.80 11.24
C SER A 63 14.61 6.77 12.31
N GLN A 64 14.47 5.47 12.04
CA GLN A 64 14.92 4.40 12.93
C GLN A 64 15.56 3.29 12.10
N ASP A 65 16.81 2.97 12.43
CA ASP A 65 17.64 1.87 11.89
C ASP A 65 17.02 1.14 10.70
N SER A 66 17.36 1.58 9.49
CA SER A 66 16.85 0.98 8.24
C SER A 66 16.93 -0.55 8.24
N ARG A 67 17.92 -1.14 8.93
CA ARG A 67 18.02 -2.60 9.14
C ARG A 67 16.93 -3.20 10.04
N TYR A 68 16.60 -2.55 11.15
CA TYR A 68 15.54 -3.01 12.04
C TYR A 68 14.19 -2.93 11.34
N MET A 69 13.91 -1.82 10.65
CA MET A 69 12.70 -1.66 9.84
C MET A 69 12.63 -2.70 8.72
N GLN A 70 13.72 -2.93 7.97
CA GLN A 70 13.80 -3.99 6.95
C GLN A 70 13.52 -5.38 7.52
N ALA A 71 13.97 -5.67 8.74
CA ALA A 71 13.69 -6.93 9.42
C ALA A 71 12.22 -7.06 9.88
N GLN A 72 11.53 -5.95 10.15
CA GLN A 72 10.10 -5.95 10.49
C GLN A 72 9.17 -5.98 9.26
N ILE A 73 9.63 -5.55 8.08
CA ILE A 73 8.80 -5.53 6.86
C ILE A 73 8.11 -6.86 6.56
N PRO A 74 8.76 -8.04 6.61
CA PRO A 74 8.07 -9.32 6.39
C PRO A 74 6.91 -9.55 7.36
N ARG A 75 7.09 -9.15 8.62
CA ARG A 75 6.09 -9.32 9.68
C ARG A 75 4.92 -8.37 9.49
N ILE A 76 5.22 -7.10 9.20
CA ILE A 76 4.26 -6.06 8.86
C ILE A 76 3.44 -6.47 7.64
N PHE A 77 4.12 -6.85 6.54
CA PHE A 77 3.50 -7.30 5.31
C PHE A 77 2.49 -8.42 5.57
N ARG A 78 2.88 -9.44 6.34
CA ARG A 78 2.00 -10.57 6.69
C ARG A 78 0.82 -10.17 7.57
N THR A 79 0.95 -9.13 8.39
CA THR A 79 -0.17 -8.61 9.20
C THR A 79 -1.23 -7.93 8.32
N PHE A 80 -0.80 -7.32 7.21
CA PHE A 80 -1.70 -6.62 6.28
C PHE A 80 -2.21 -7.49 5.13
N ASP A 81 -1.49 -8.56 4.77
CA ASP A 81 -1.91 -9.61 3.84
C ASP A 81 -2.98 -10.49 4.52
N ARG A 82 -4.23 -10.02 4.52
CA ARG A 82 -5.34 -10.66 5.23
C ARG A 82 -5.88 -11.87 4.49
N ASP A 83 -5.79 -11.82 3.16
CA ASP A 83 -6.23 -12.91 2.29
C ASP A 83 -5.15 -14.01 2.12
N GLY A 84 -3.93 -13.77 2.61
CA GLY A 84 -2.84 -14.74 2.61
C GLY A 84 -2.33 -15.03 1.20
N THR A 85 -2.53 -14.10 0.27
CA THR A 85 -2.13 -14.24 -1.13
C THR A 85 -0.62 -14.08 -1.31
N GLY A 86 0.10 -13.58 -0.30
CA GLY A 86 1.50 -13.19 -0.40
C GLY A 86 1.69 -11.88 -1.15
N LYS A 87 0.60 -11.11 -1.33
CA LYS A 87 0.55 -9.84 -2.05
C LYS A 87 -0.40 -8.90 -1.31
N LEU A 88 -0.16 -7.60 -1.43
CA LEU A 88 -1.04 -6.58 -0.86
C LEU A 88 -1.87 -5.94 -1.96
N SER A 89 -3.19 -5.98 -1.78
CA SER A 89 -4.11 -5.14 -2.52
C SER A 89 -3.94 -3.67 -2.13
N PHE A 90 -4.48 -2.77 -2.94
CA PHE A 90 -4.44 -1.33 -2.62
C PHE A 90 -5.13 -1.00 -1.29
N GLU A 91 -6.24 -1.67 -0.95
CA GLU A 91 -6.99 -1.44 0.29
C GLU A 91 -6.17 -1.86 1.52
N GLU A 92 -5.46 -3.00 1.44
CA GLU A 92 -4.57 -3.48 2.51
C GLU A 92 -3.32 -2.59 2.64
N PHE A 93 -2.74 -2.19 1.51
CA PHE A 93 -1.63 -1.26 1.48
C PHE A 93 -2.01 0.09 2.09
N LEU A 94 -3.15 0.66 1.70
CA LEU A 94 -3.63 1.93 2.24
C LEU A 94 -3.86 1.84 3.75
N SER A 95 -4.42 0.73 4.23
CA SER A 95 -4.58 0.47 5.67
C SER A 95 -3.24 0.44 6.40
N ALA A 96 -2.22 -0.18 5.79
CA ALA A 96 -0.86 -0.21 6.34
C ALA A 96 -0.26 1.20 6.45
N VAL A 97 -0.35 2.00 5.38
CA VAL A 97 0.14 3.38 5.36
C VAL A 97 -0.52 4.21 6.45
N VAL A 98 -1.84 4.11 6.59
CA VAL A 98 -2.62 4.88 7.57
C VAL A 98 -2.24 4.50 9.00
N MET A 99 -2.11 3.21 9.28
CA MET A 99 -1.68 2.73 10.60
C MET A 99 -0.26 3.21 10.94
N MET A 100 0.65 3.18 9.97
CA MET A 100 2.03 3.65 10.17
C MET A 100 2.12 5.17 10.34
N LYS A 101 1.25 5.92 9.66
CA LYS A 101 1.19 7.38 9.75
C LYS A 101 0.61 7.88 11.09
N GLN A 102 -0.12 7.03 11.82
CA GLN A 102 -0.71 7.33 13.13
C GLN A 102 0.25 7.07 14.30
N ASP A 103 1.28 6.23 14.11
CA ASP A 103 2.31 5.92 15.10
C ASP A 103 3.57 6.83 14.99
N MET A 104 3.52 7.87 14.14
CA MET A 104 4.59 8.87 13.98
C MET A 104 4.27 10.21 14.65
#